data_AF-A0A175VS07-F1
#
_entry.id   AF-A0A175VS07-F1
#
_cell.length_a   1.000
_cell.length_b   1.000
_cell.length_c   1.000
_cell.angle_alpha   90.00
_cell.angle_beta   90.00
_cell.angle_gamma   90.00
#
_symmetry.space_group_name_H-M   'P 1'
#
loop_
_entity.id
_entity.type
_entity.pdbx_description
1 polymer ?
#
loop_
_entity_poly.entity_id
_entity_poly.type
_entity_poly.pdbx_seq_one_letter_code
_entity_poly.pdbx_strand_id
1 'polypeptide(L)'
;MLLKRKRSDSELSSGSSTFSSLLRPDSDSFSFDAILAMDTSRRGFFSPRLPAPSHLPSRTMKRFRNNRPSDAEVHQHTLDLLYSARHHHPQQPQLPPTVNLATPSQPQANVQPQRCSGSGQQRSLHAFWDLPRSSTASTSNASSVASSPDPSSSVVVGRRMPSSTTCEDCGAGLRGSGDDDDVMMDIVVGDVDGGYSGFGSSDGDDHTCGACGRRPQRPCEVKMGTREASHAGSWYEDDAGELSSQLDKFLDSVPATLDDSGLPIPGARVIIAPHAGYSYSGPCAAWAYKALDLSAAKRVFVLGPSHTYYLRGCALTTFDKYATPFGDLIVDKATTSELRQTGRFSDMPASRDVGEHSLEMHIPYLWKRLEHTFGSDSSRFPPIVPILVGDGSEEEEKSFGELLSRYLKDPETAWIVSSDFCHWGSRFSYRPEFRDGLIRDLDAPRSKSSKHEVLKVRPDWGELADKPEGPEIHDVIKALDQMAMDAIESGIHHEFYKVLKDTNNTVCGRHPIGVVMAALEVLAKDRQEDGKGKFKFVQYQRSNLVKKQQDFSVSYASAYAVV
;
A
#
# COMPACT_ATOMS: atom_id res chain seq x y z
N MET A 1 15.84 -2.57 -58.33
CA MET A 1 14.62 -3.30 -58.76
C MET A 1 13.45 -2.77 -57.94
N LEU A 2 12.61 -1.92 -58.53
CA LEU A 2 11.44 -1.33 -57.85
C LEU A 2 10.23 -2.25 -58.05
N LEU A 3 9.88 -3.01 -57.01
CA LEU A 3 8.70 -3.88 -57.00
C LEU A 3 7.43 -3.05 -56.73
N LYS A 4 6.68 -2.79 -57.82
CA LYS A 4 5.31 -2.24 -57.81
C LYS A 4 4.38 -3.14 -56.99
N ARG A 5 3.83 -2.63 -55.89
CA ARG A 5 2.65 -3.21 -55.22
C ARG A 5 1.41 -2.38 -55.58
N LYS A 6 0.56 -2.95 -56.46
CA LYS A 6 -0.81 -2.48 -56.74
C LYS A 6 -1.63 -2.58 -55.45
N ARG A 7 -2.24 -1.48 -55.01
CA ARG A 7 -3.38 -1.49 -54.08
C ARG A 7 -4.62 -1.09 -54.87
N SER A 8 -5.65 -1.90 -54.72
CA SER A 8 -6.95 -1.80 -55.38
C SER A 8 -7.83 -0.78 -54.69
N ASP A 9 -8.40 0.10 -55.49
CA ASP A 9 -9.50 0.99 -55.16
C ASP A 9 -10.74 0.17 -54.78
N SER A 10 -11.39 0.55 -53.69
CA SER A 10 -12.81 0.27 -53.50
C SER A 10 -13.43 1.41 -52.69
N GLU A 11 -14.50 1.91 -53.29
CA GLU A 11 -15.24 3.12 -53.00
C GLU A 11 -15.92 3.05 -51.63
N LEU A 12 -15.65 4.04 -50.77
CA LEU A 12 -16.54 4.40 -49.68
C LEU A 12 -16.83 5.89 -49.80
N SER A 13 -17.95 6.16 -50.48
CA SER A 13 -18.57 7.47 -50.61
C SER A 13 -19.08 7.92 -49.24
N SER A 14 -18.26 8.66 -48.50
CA SER A 14 -18.65 9.35 -47.27
C SER A 14 -19.24 10.72 -47.63
N GLY A 15 -20.57 10.79 -47.59
CA GLY A 15 -21.35 12.00 -47.78
C GLY A 15 -21.12 13.02 -46.66
N SER A 16 -21.02 14.27 -47.12
CA SER A 16 -20.92 15.51 -46.36
C SER A 16 -21.92 15.64 -45.21
N SER A 17 -21.45 16.12 -44.06
CA SER A 17 -22.21 17.10 -43.29
C SER A 17 -21.28 18.12 -42.65
N THR A 18 -21.54 19.35 -43.03
CA THR A 18 -20.92 20.61 -42.69
C THR A 18 -21.09 20.95 -41.21
N PHE A 19 -19.98 21.18 -40.49
CA PHE A 19 -20.00 21.98 -39.27
C PHE A 19 -19.24 23.28 -39.52
N SER A 20 -20.00 24.35 -39.64
CA SER A 20 -19.56 25.70 -39.96
C SER A 20 -18.68 26.25 -38.83
N SER A 21 -17.43 26.57 -39.19
CA SER A 21 -16.48 27.30 -38.36
C SER A 21 -16.89 28.77 -38.26
N LEU A 22 -17.15 29.25 -37.05
CA LEU A 22 -17.26 30.68 -36.77
C LEU A 22 -15.88 31.31 -36.54
N LEU A 23 -15.80 32.54 -37.04
CA LEU A 23 -14.63 33.35 -37.34
C LEU A 23 -13.69 33.65 -36.15
N ARG A 24 -12.39 33.60 -36.46
CA ARG A 24 -11.29 34.15 -35.66
C ARG A 24 -11.38 35.69 -35.60
N PRO A 25 -11.12 36.32 -34.45
CA PRO A 25 -10.55 37.65 -34.39
C PRO A 25 -9.03 37.54 -34.42
N ASP A 26 -8.44 38.37 -35.29
CA ASP A 26 -7.02 38.48 -35.54
C ASP A 26 -6.20 39.00 -34.35
N SER A 27 -4.95 38.59 -34.43
CA SER A 27 -3.75 38.96 -33.70
C SER A 27 -3.67 40.41 -33.18
N ASP A 28 -3.52 40.55 -31.86
CA ASP A 28 -2.71 41.61 -31.27
C ASP A 28 -1.48 41.01 -30.59
N SER A 29 -0.34 41.26 -31.21
CA SER A 29 1.00 40.87 -30.79
C SER A 29 1.42 41.64 -29.53
N PHE A 30 1.47 40.95 -28.39
CA PHE A 30 2.06 41.48 -27.17
C PHE A 30 3.59 41.34 -27.24
N SER A 31 4.26 42.42 -27.61
CA SER A 31 5.72 42.57 -27.55
C SER A 31 6.16 42.71 -26.08
N PHE A 32 7.10 41.86 -25.71
CA PHE A 32 7.66 41.69 -24.38
C PHE A 32 8.99 42.42 -24.33
N ASP A 33 9.00 43.72 -24.03
CA ASP A 33 10.24 44.46 -23.80
C ASP A 33 10.04 45.54 -22.73
N ALA A 34 11.06 45.68 -21.88
CA ALA A 34 11.25 46.69 -20.83
C ALA A 34 10.55 46.47 -19.46
N ILE A 35 10.81 45.33 -18.81
CA ILE A 35 10.79 45.24 -17.34
C ILE A 35 12.15 45.72 -16.81
N LEU A 36 12.40 47.03 -16.79
CA LEU A 36 13.45 47.66 -15.98
C LEU A 36 13.21 49.18 -15.95
N ALA A 37 12.49 49.68 -14.94
CA ALA A 37 12.73 50.96 -14.25
C ALA A 37 11.50 51.39 -13.44
N MET A 38 11.71 51.45 -12.12
CA MET A 38 11.24 52.47 -11.17
C MET A 38 9.92 53.22 -11.46
N ASP A 39 8.94 53.11 -10.56
CA ASP A 39 8.88 53.97 -9.37
C ASP A 39 7.53 53.79 -8.66
N THR A 40 7.64 53.45 -7.38
CA THR A 40 6.56 53.37 -6.41
C THR A 40 6.07 54.77 -6.06
N SER A 41 4.97 55.22 -6.66
CA SER A 41 4.01 56.15 -6.02
C SER A 41 2.90 56.54 -6.99
N ARG A 42 1.70 55.96 -6.81
CA ARG A 42 0.44 56.72 -6.98
C ARG A 42 -0.71 56.01 -6.29
N ARG A 43 -1.08 56.61 -5.16
CA ARG A 43 -2.29 56.36 -4.40
C ARG A 43 -3.53 56.56 -5.28
N GLY A 44 -4.48 55.65 -5.08
CA GLY A 44 -5.89 56.00 -4.90
C GLY A 44 -6.73 56.16 -6.14
N PHE A 45 -7.48 55.11 -6.48
CA PHE A 45 -8.89 55.22 -6.87
C PHE A 45 -9.64 53.99 -6.36
N PHE A 46 -10.20 54.12 -5.16
CA PHE A 46 -11.20 53.19 -4.63
C PHE A 46 -12.49 53.37 -5.44
N SER A 47 -12.91 52.34 -6.17
CA SER A 47 -14.25 52.26 -6.72
C SER A 47 -14.96 51.06 -6.08
N PRO A 48 -16.02 51.28 -5.28
CA PRO A 48 -16.65 50.23 -4.50
C PRO A 48 -17.49 49.35 -5.42
N ARG A 49 -17.08 48.09 -5.62
CA ARG A 49 -17.91 47.10 -6.30
C ARG A 49 -19.00 46.61 -5.36
N LEU A 50 -20.23 46.88 -5.79
CA LEU A 50 -21.50 46.40 -5.24
C LEU A 50 -21.50 44.87 -5.07
N PRO A 51 -22.18 44.33 -4.04
CA PRO A 51 -22.16 42.92 -3.69
C PRO A 51 -22.97 42.11 -4.70
N ALA A 52 -22.31 41.17 -5.38
CA ALA A 52 -22.96 40.21 -6.25
C ALA A 52 -23.69 39.14 -5.41
N PRO A 53 -24.94 38.78 -5.76
CA PRO A 53 -25.75 37.88 -4.96
C PRO A 53 -25.27 36.43 -5.07
N SER A 54 -25.14 35.80 -3.91
CA SER A 54 -24.75 34.41 -3.68
C SER A 54 -25.85 33.44 -4.11
N HIS A 55 -26.09 33.29 -5.41
CA HIS A 55 -26.95 32.21 -5.93
C HIS A 55 -26.52 31.77 -7.34
N LEU A 56 -25.33 31.17 -7.45
CA LEU A 56 -25.00 30.26 -8.55
C LEU A 56 -24.13 29.10 -8.03
N PRO A 57 -24.70 28.08 -7.37
CA PRO A 57 -24.01 26.81 -7.19
C PRO A 57 -24.04 26.05 -8.52
N SER A 58 -23.08 26.34 -9.39
CA SER A 58 -22.93 25.64 -10.67
C SER A 58 -22.05 24.39 -10.50
N ARG A 59 -22.64 23.22 -10.78
CA ARG A 59 -22.02 21.90 -11.04
C ARG A 59 -21.28 21.29 -9.84
N THR A 60 -21.62 20.14 -9.27
CA THR A 60 -22.33 18.94 -9.75
C THR A 60 -22.81 18.20 -8.50
N MET A 61 -24.03 18.45 -8.03
CA MET A 61 -24.66 17.52 -7.09
C MET A 61 -24.99 16.24 -7.86
N LYS A 62 -24.13 15.22 -7.70
CA LYS A 62 -24.42 13.84 -8.11
C LYS A 62 -25.79 13.48 -7.52
N ARG A 63 -26.74 13.17 -8.39
CA ARG A 63 -28.07 12.69 -7.99
C ARG A 63 -27.86 11.46 -7.13
N PHE A 64 -28.17 11.61 -5.85
CA PHE A 64 -28.25 10.56 -4.85
C PHE A 64 -29.07 9.40 -5.44
N ARG A 65 -28.39 8.31 -5.83
CA ARG A 65 -28.98 7.18 -6.55
C ARG A 65 -29.62 6.26 -5.52
N ASN A 66 -30.83 6.61 -5.08
CA ASN A 66 -31.63 5.92 -4.07
C ASN A 66 -32.09 4.48 -4.42
N ASN A 67 -31.61 3.92 -5.52
CA ASN A 67 -32.08 2.62 -6.01
C ASN A 67 -30.95 1.60 -6.12
N ARG A 68 -29.88 1.72 -5.31
CA ARG A 68 -28.96 0.59 -5.12
C ARG A 68 -29.76 -0.52 -4.44
N PRO A 69 -29.90 -1.71 -5.04
CA PRO A 69 -30.55 -2.84 -4.39
C PRO A 69 -29.83 -3.16 -3.08
N SER A 70 -30.56 -3.73 -2.13
CA SER A 70 -29.99 -4.21 -0.88
C SER A 70 -28.88 -5.24 -1.12
N ASP A 71 -27.93 -5.36 -0.18
CA ASP A 71 -26.84 -6.33 -0.32
C ASP A 71 -27.36 -7.78 -0.46
N ALA A 72 -28.52 -8.08 0.12
CA ALA A 72 -29.21 -9.35 -0.04
C ALA A 72 -29.66 -9.60 -1.49
N GLU A 73 -30.17 -8.57 -2.19
CA GLU A 73 -30.53 -8.67 -3.61
C GLU A 73 -29.30 -8.82 -4.50
N VAL A 74 -28.22 -8.10 -4.20
CA VAL A 74 -26.94 -8.22 -4.92
C VAL A 74 -26.36 -9.63 -4.76
N HIS A 75 -26.38 -10.16 -3.54
CA HIS A 75 -25.93 -11.52 -3.24
C HIS A 75 -26.77 -12.56 -3.99
N GLN A 76 -28.11 -12.46 -3.94
CA GLN A 76 -29.00 -13.39 -4.63
C GLN A 76 -28.81 -13.36 -6.15
N HIS A 77 -28.69 -12.16 -6.75
CA HIS A 77 -28.42 -12.00 -8.17
C HIS A 77 -27.08 -12.63 -8.57
N THR A 78 -26.06 -12.51 -7.72
CA THR A 78 -24.75 -13.13 -7.94
C THR A 78 -24.86 -14.66 -7.91
N LEU A 79 -25.61 -15.23 -6.96
CA LEU A 79 -25.87 -16.67 -6.94
C LEU A 79 -26.60 -17.15 -8.21
N ASP A 80 -27.62 -16.43 -8.66
CA ASP A 80 -28.39 -16.79 -9.87
C ASP A 80 -27.52 -16.77 -11.13
N LEU A 81 -26.60 -15.80 -11.24
CA LEU A 81 -25.59 -15.76 -12.31
C LEU A 81 -24.65 -16.98 -12.26
N LEU A 82 -24.18 -17.36 -11.08
CA LEU A 82 -23.31 -18.53 -10.92
C LEU A 82 -24.04 -19.84 -11.28
N TYR A 83 -25.30 -19.97 -10.86
CA TYR A 83 -26.12 -21.14 -11.18
C TYR A 83 -26.44 -21.21 -12.68
N SER A 84 -26.80 -20.09 -13.32
CA SER A 84 -27.09 -20.06 -14.75
C SER A 84 -25.84 -20.34 -15.60
N ALA A 85 -24.66 -19.83 -15.22
CA ALA A 85 -23.41 -20.12 -15.91
C ALA A 85 -23.06 -21.61 -15.91
N ARG A 86 -23.37 -22.33 -14.82
CA ARG A 86 -23.17 -23.79 -14.73
C ARG A 86 -24.05 -24.58 -15.70
N HIS A 87 -25.26 -24.12 -15.96
CA HIS A 87 -26.17 -24.77 -16.92
C HIS A 87 -25.82 -24.51 -18.38
N HIS A 88 -25.05 -23.46 -18.67
CA HIS A 88 -24.68 -23.06 -20.02
C HIS A 88 -23.33 -23.61 -20.49
N HIS A 89 -22.77 -24.66 -19.88
CA HIS A 89 -21.62 -25.36 -20.45
C HIS A 89 -22.09 -26.29 -21.59
N PRO A 90 -22.00 -25.89 -22.87
CA PRO A 90 -22.46 -26.70 -23.98
C PRO A 90 -21.39 -27.76 -24.24
N GLN A 91 -21.86 -28.98 -24.49
CA GLN A 91 -21.08 -30.17 -24.79
C GLN A 91 -19.86 -29.87 -25.67
N GLN A 92 -18.66 -30.14 -25.15
CA GLN A 92 -17.41 -30.04 -25.88
C GLN A 92 -17.45 -30.93 -27.14
N PRO A 93 -17.07 -30.41 -28.31
CA PRO A 93 -17.05 -31.17 -29.56
C PRO A 93 -15.95 -32.24 -29.54
N GLN A 94 -16.34 -33.44 -29.96
CA GLN A 94 -15.51 -34.65 -30.03
C GLN A 94 -14.31 -34.47 -30.98
N LEU A 95 -13.10 -34.71 -30.45
CA LEU A 95 -11.85 -34.75 -31.22
C LEU A 95 -11.76 -36.06 -32.04
N PRO A 96 -11.27 -36.03 -33.29
CA PRO A 96 -11.17 -37.20 -34.17
C PRO A 96 -9.97 -38.11 -33.82
N PRO A 97 -10.02 -39.40 -34.22
CA PRO A 97 -9.22 -40.46 -33.61
C PRO A 97 -7.76 -40.47 -34.08
N THR A 98 -6.84 -40.39 -33.13
CA THR A 98 -5.41 -40.59 -33.32
C THR A 98 -5.06 -42.06 -33.48
N VAL A 99 -4.25 -42.34 -34.50
CA VAL A 99 -3.78 -43.66 -34.93
C VAL A 99 -2.81 -44.23 -33.89
N ASN A 100 -3.17 -45.40 -33.33
CA ASN A 100 -2.34 -46.16 -32.38
C ASN A 100 -1.18 -46.83 -33.11
N LEU A 101 0.06 -46.47 -32.74
CA LEU A 101 1.24 -47.30 -32.98
C LEU A 101 1.49 -48.15 -31.73
N ALA A 102 1.41 -49.46 -31.93
CA ALA A 102 1.53 -50.48 -30.92
C ALA A 102 2.97 -50.64 -30.41
N THR A 103 3.13 -50.87 -29.10
CA THR A 103 4.27 -51.63 -28.57
C THR A 103 3.79 -52.49 -27.39
N PRO A 104 4.08 -53.81 -27.39
CA PRO A 104 3.66 -54.79 -26.37
C PRO A 104 4.66 -54.75 -25.19
N SER A 105 4.46 -55.27 -23.98
CA SER A 105 3.48 -56.21 -23.39
C SER A 105 3.82 -56.38 -21.90
N GLN A 106 2.85 -56.94 -21.15
CA GLN A 106 2.94 -57.66 -19.85
C GLN A 106 2.66 -56.87 -18.55
N PRO A 107 2.17 -57.54 -17.48
CA PRO A 107 0.92 -58.30 -17.43
C PRO A 107 0.02 -57.80 -16.27
N GLN A 108 -1.27 -57.57 -16.54
CA GLN A 108 -2.24 -57.20 -15.51
C GLN A 108 -2.80 -58.43 -14.79
N ALA A 109 -2.65 -58.41 -13.45
CA ALA A 109 -3.36 -59.29 -12.54
C ALA A 109 -4.78 -58.77 -12.28
N ASN A 110 -5.69 -59.71 -12.31
CA ASN A 110 -7.14 -59.63 -12.35
C ASN A 110 -7.73 -59.27 -10.98
N VAL A 111 -8.40 -58.12 -10.84
CA VAL A 111 -9.34 -57.85 -9.74
C VAL A 111 -10.64 -57.35 -10.34
N GLN A 112 -11.69 -58.18 -10.21
CA GLN A 112 -13.03 -57.94 -10.75
C GLN A 112 -13.69 -56.71 -10.09
N PRO A 113 -14.34 -55.82 -10.87
CA PRO A 113 -15.02 -54.64 -10.35
C PRO A 113 -16.43 -54.99 -9.84
N GLN A 114 -16.72 -54.58 -8.61
CA GLN A 114 -18.07 -54.59 -8.04
C GLN A 114 -18.96 -53.57 -8.78
N ARG A 115 -20.03 -54.09 -9.37
CA ARG A 115 -21.15 -53.34 -9.93
C ARG A 115 -21.92 -52.64 -8.81
N CYS A 116 -21.81 -51.31 -8.72
CA CYS A 116 -22.83 -50.49 -8.06
C CYS A 116 -23.67 -49.81 -9.14
N SER A 117 -24.73 -50.52 -9.51
CA SER A 117 -25.82 -50.04 -10.34
C SER A 117 -26.58 -48.90 -9.66
N GLY A 118 -26.62 -47.76 -10.35
CA GLY A 118 -27.78 -46.87 -10.47
C GLY A 118 -28.51 -46.41 -9.21
N SER A 119 -28.29 -45.16 -8.84
CA SER A 119 -29.38 -44.17 -8.81
C SER A 119 -28.76 -42.78 -8.68
N GLY A 120 -29.06 -41.91 -9.64
CA GLY A 120 -28.63 -40.52 -9.62
C GLY A 120 -29.34 -39.80 -8.48
N GLN A 121 -28.66 -39.61 -7.36
CA GLN A 121 -29.06 -38.65 -6.34
C GLN A 121 -28.01 -37.54 -6.29
N GLN A 122 -28.43 -36.38 -6.78
CA GLN A 122 -27.73 -35.11 -6.66
C GLN A 122 -27.34 -34.90 -5.18
N ARG A 123 -26.04 -34.95 -4.89
CA ARG A 123 -25.51 -34.51 -3.60
C ARG A 123 -25.49 -32.99 -3.59
N SER A 124 -26.34 -32.38 -2.76
CA SER A 124 -26.33 -30.95 -2.50
C SER A 124 -25.07 -30.56 -1.73
N LEU A 125 -24.63 -29.31 -1.90
CA LEU A 125 -23.38 -28.73 -1.37
C LEU A 125 -23.27 -28.78 0.17
N HIS A 126 -24.35 -29.16 0.87
CA HIS A 126 -24.38 -29.27 2.33
C HIS A 126 -23.52 -30.39 2.91
N ALA A 127 -23.04 -31.35 2.12
CA ALA A 127 -22.09 -32.36 2.61
C ALA A 127 -20.69 -31.79 2.94
N PHE A 128 -20.37 -30.57 2.50
CA PHE A 128 -19.09 -29.93 2.83
C PHE A 128 -19.03 -29.41 4.28
N TRP A 129 -20.19 -29.18 4.91
CA TRP A 129 -20.30 -28.57 6.24
C TRP A 129 -20.75 -29.54 7.33
N ASP A 130 -20.68 -30.86 7.10
CA ASP A 130 -20.94 -31.87 8.14
C ASP A 130 -19.80 -31.88 9.17
N LEU A 131 -19.78 -30.85 10.02
CA LEU A 131 -18.96 -30.78 11.21
C LEU A 131 -19.39 -31.92 12.16
N PRO A 132 -18.45 -32.77 12.64
CA PRO A 132 -18.79 -33.88 13.49
C PRO A 132 -19.49 -33.38 14.75
N ARG A 133 -20.72 -33.85 14.99
CA ARG A 133 -21.43 -33.63 16.25
C ARG A 133 -20.59 -34.20 17.38
N SER A 134 -20.17 -33.32 18.30
CA SER A 134 -19.47 -33.68 19.53
C SER A 134 -20.20 -34.82 20.24
N SER A 135 -19.59 -35.99 20.30
CA SER A 135 -20.05 -37.10 21.13
C SER A 135 -19.97 -36.63 22.58
N THR A 136 -21.13 -36.33 23.16
CA THR A 136 -21.28 -36.11 24.59
C THR A 136 -20.93 -37.41 25.30
N ALA A 137 -19.70 -37.49 25.79
CA ALA A 137 -19.23 -38.57 26.64
C ALA A 137 -20.07 -38.59 27.92
N SER A 138 -20.87 -39.64 28.04
CA SER A 138 -21.60 -40.03 29.23
C SER A 138 -20.61 -40.41 30.34
N THR A 139 -20.33 -39.48 31.25
CA THR A 139 -19.72 -39.77 32.56
C THR A 139 -20.83 -40.00 33.58
N SER A 140 -21.21 -41.26 33.72
CA SER A 140 -22.09 -41.74 34.78
C SER A 140 -21.32 -41.87 36.10
N ASN A 141 -21.88 -41.23 37.14
CA ASN A 141 -22.00 -41.66 38.55
C ASN A 141 -20.74 -42.18 39.28
N ALA A 142 -20.45 -41.92 40.55
CA ALA A 142 -21.04 -41.20 41.68
C ALA A 142 -20.30 -41.82 42.89
N SER A 143 -19.97 -41.05 43.94
CA SER A 143 -20.04 -41.44 45.37
C SER A 143 -19.05 -40.65 46.25
N SER A 144 -19.56 -39.55 46.80
CA SER A 144 -19.54 -39.15 48.21
C SER A 144 -18.26 -39.28 49.06
N VAL A 145 -17.69 -38.14 49.48
CA VAL A 145 -17.20 -37.93 50.88
C VAL A 145 -17.38 -36.44 51.30
N ALA A 146 -18.10 -36.26 52.40
CA ALA A 146 -18.16 -35.19 53.44
C ALA A 146 -17.56 -33.78 53.15
N SER A 147 -18.31 -32.67 53.17
CA SER A 147 -18.99 -31.94 54.28
C SER A 147 -18.16 -30.81 54.96
N SER A 148 -18.44 -29.57 54.52
CA SER A 148 -18.66 -28.31 55.31
C SER A 148 -17.47 -27.60 56.01
N PRO A 149 -17.57 -26.29 56.38
CA PRO A 149 -18.34 -25.14 55.83
C PRO A 149 -17.54 -23.80 55.67
N ASP A 150 -18.06 -22.88 54.82
CA ASP A 150 -18.15 -21.38 54.82
C ASP A 150 -17.06 -20.45 55.46
N PRO A 151 -17.07 -19.10 55.25
CA PRO A 151 -17.63 -18.24 54.17
C PRO A 151 -16.67 -17.09 53.72
N SER A 152 -16.91 -16.48 52.54
CA SER A 152 -16.96 -15.01 52.39
C SER A 152 -17.44 -14.61 50.98
N SER A 153 -18.37 -13.66 50.97
CA SER A 153 -19.29 -13.32 49.89
C SER A 153 -18.64 -12.66 48.67
N SER A 154 -18.83 -13.27 47.52
CA SER A 154 -18.67 -12.68 46.20
C SER A 154 -19.98 -12.05 45.73
N VAL A 155 -19.92 -10.77 45.35
CA VAL A 155 -20.98 -10.10 44.57
C VAL A 155 -20.45 -9.99 43.15
N VAL A 156 -20.83 -10.94 42.30
CA VAL A 156 -20.52 -10.94 40.87
C VAL A 156 -21.60 -10.13 40.16
N VAL A 157 -21.33 -8.86 39.87
CA VAL A 157 -22.14 -8.07 38.93
C VAL A 157 -21.52 -8.24 37.54
N GLY A 158 -22.21 -8.98 36.68
CA GLY A 158 -21.83 -9.15 35.28
C GLY A 158 -21.79 -7.80 34.55
N ARG A 159 -20.59 -7.38 34.14
CA ARG A 159 -20.41 -6.24 33.25
C ARG A 159 -20.73 -6.67 31.82
N ARG A 160 -21.92 -6.29 31.34
CA ARG A 160 -22.21 -6.17 29.90
C ARG A 160 -21.34 -5.04 29.32
N MET A 161 -20.61 -5.34 28.27
CA MET A 161 -19.78 -4.41 27.50
C MET A 161 -20.64 -3.27 26.92
N PRO A 162 -20.35 -1.99 27.19
CA PRO A 162 -21.07 -0.88 26.58
C PRO A 162 -20.40 -0.51 25.25
N SER A 163 -21.06 -0.81 24.14
CA SER A 163 -20.84 -0.14 22.86
C SER A 163 -21.73 1.11 22.84
N SER A 164 -21.18 2.29 23.07
CA SER A 164 -21.96 3.52 22.92
C SER A 164 -21.14 4.64 22.28
N THR A 165 -21.47 4.98 21.04
CA THR A 165 -21.02 6.17 20.31
C THR A 165 -21.84 7.40 20.71
N THR A 166 -22.04 7.61 22.02
CA THR A 166 -22.84 8.70 22.58
C THR A 166 -21.98 9.60 23.45
N CYS A 167 -22.22 10.91 23.39
CA CYS A 167 -21.61 11.90 24.28
C CYS A 167 -21.87 11.52 25.74
N GLU A 168 -20.82 11.36 26.56
CA GLU A 168 -20.99 10.96 27.98
C GLU A 168 -21.74 12.00 28.83
N ASP A 169 -21.68 13.28 28.47
CA ASP A 169 -22.35 14.35 29.23
C ASP A 169 -23.86 14.47 28.94
N CYS A 170 -24.33 14.12 27.73
CA CYS A 170 -25.74 14.30 27.35
C CYS A 170 -26.39 13.14 26.59
N GLY A 171 -25.64 12.08 26.29
CA GLY A 171 -26.14 10.89 25.58
C GLY A 171 -26.37 11.08 24.07
N ALA A 172 -26.02 12.22 23.48
CA ALA A 172 -26.23 12.46 22.06
C ALA A 172 -25.33 11.58 21.17
N GLY A 173 -25.91 10.88 20.19
CA GLY A 173 -25.17 10.04 19.24
C GLY A 173 -24.28 10.88 18.33
N LEU A 174 -22.98 10.58 18.29
CA LEU A 174 -22.02 11.25 17.41
C LEU A 174 -22.16 10.65 16.01
N ARG A 175 -22.59 11.46 15.03
CA ARG A 175 -22.84 11.03 13.64
C ARG A 175 -21.54 10.54 13.00
N GLY A 176 -21.41 9.23 12.82
CA GLY A 176 -20.43 8.63 11.92
C GLY A 176 -20.84 8.92 10.48
N SER A 177 -20.01 9.68 9.77
CA SER A 177 -20.12 9.89 8.33
C SER A 177 -19.75 8.58 7.63
N GLY A 178 -20.58 8.20 6.65
CA GLY A 178 -20.62 6.87 6.06
C GLY A 178 -19.39 6.45 5.26
N ASP A 179 -19.36 5.14 5.03
CA ASP A 179 -18.38 4.37 4.29
C ASP A 179 -18.30 4.83 2.83
N ASP A 180 -17.15 5.35 2.41
CA ASP A 180 -16.78 5.54 1.02
C ASP A 180 -15.54 4.68 0.73
N ASP A 181 -15.60 3.92 -0.37
CA ASP A 181 -14.53 3.07 -0.91
C ASP A 181 -13.33 3.93 -1.34
N ASP A 182 -12.44 4.23 -0.40
CA ASP A 182 -11.27 5.09 -0.60
C ASP A 182 -10.03 4.26 -0.94
N VAL A 183 -9.76 4.07 -2.23
CA VAL A 183 -8.37 3.90 -2.71
C VAL A 183 -7.84 5.30 -2.98
N MET A 184 -7.27 5.93 -1.95
CA MET A 184 -6.72 7.29 -2.04
C MET A 184 -5.36 7.28 -2.73
N MET A 185 -5.22 8.19 -3.69
CA MET A 185 -4.03 8.37 -4.53
C MET A 185 -3.09 9.41 -3.93
N ASP A 186 -1.79 9.14 -3.99
CA ASP A 186 -0.76 10.17 -3.89
C ASP A 186 -0.72 10.98 -5.19
N ILE A 187 -1.40 12.13 -5.22
CA ILE A 187 -1.21 13.12 -6.28
C ILE A 187 0.08 13.87 -5.97
N VAL A 188 1.05 13.78 -6.88
CA VAL A 188 2.24 14.65 -6.92
C VAL A 188 1.74 16.09 -7.16
N VAL A 189 1.58 16.88 -6.10
CA VAL A 189 1.32 18.31 -6.23
C VAL A 189 2.68 19.00 -6.42
N GLY A 190 2.94 19.50 -7.63
CA GLY A 190 4.14 20.28 -7.90
C GLY A 190 4.11 21.60 -7.14
N ASP A 191 5.14 21.83 -6.31
CA ASP A 191 5.37 23.09 -5.61
C ASP A 191 5.48 24.26 -6.61
N VAL A 192 4.58 25.22 -6.46
CA VAL A 192 4.73 26.55 -7.07
C VAL A 192 5.28 27.47 -5.99
N ASP A 193 6.55 27.84 -6.11
CA ASP A 193 7.21 28.87 -5.30
C ASP A 193 6.47 30.20 -5.44
N GLY A 194 5.52 30.46 -4.54
CA GLY A 194 4.74 31.69 -4.46
C GLY A 194 4.91 32.33 -3.08
N GLY A 195 5.65 33.44 -3.05
CA GLY A 195 6.08 34.15 -1.84
C GLY A 195 5.00 34.35 -0.77
N TYR A 196 5.34 33.90 0.43
CA TYR A 196 4.60 34.07 1.68
C TYR A 196 4.66 35.53 2.15
N SER A 197 3.55 36.25 2.06
CA SER A 197 3.31 37.48 2.81
C SER A 197 1.98 37.35 3.52
N GLY A 198 2.03 37.50 4.85
CA GLY A 198 1.02 37.00 5.77
C GLY A 198 -0.33 37.71 5.69
N PHE A 199 -1.36 37.00 6.16
CA PHE A 199 -2.60 37.59 6.65
C PHE A 199 -3.25 36.67 7.69
N GLY A 200 -3.44 37.21 8.89
CA GLY A 200 -4.68 37.11 9.66
C GLY A 200 -5.13 35.75 10.19
N SER A 201 -4.82 35.52 11.46
CA SER A 201 -5.48 34.59 12.36
C SER A 201 -7.00 34.84 12.44
N SER A 202 -7.82 33.82 12.16
CA SER A 202 -9.11 33.54 12.82
C SER A 202 -9.62 32.21 12.30
N ASP A 203 -10.45 31.54 13.10
CA ASP A 203 -11.15 30.28 12.82
C ASP A 203 -10.36 29.04 13.23
N GLY A 204 -10.09 28.97 14.54
CA GLY A 204 -9.77 27.72 15.21
C GLY A 204 -11.03 26.85 15.28
N ASP A 205 -10.90 25.62 14.81
CA ASP A 205 -11.95 24.59 14.80
C ASP A 205 -12.51 24.36 16.22
N ASP A 206 -13.73 24.84 16.46
CA ASP A 206 -14.40 24.69 17.75
C ASP A 206 -15.03 23.30 17.84
N HIS A 207 -14.31 22.35 18.43
CA HIS A 207 -14.79 21.00 18.74
C HIS A 207 -15.78 20.98 19.92
N THR A 208 -16.80 21.83 19.89
CA THR A 208 -17.92 21.81 20.84
C THR A 208 -18.97 20.81 20.38
N CYS A 209 -19.53 20.05 21.33
CA CYS A 209 -20.69 19.22 21.05
C CYS A 209 -21.87 20.13 20.64
N GLY A 210 -22.36 20.03 19.41
CA GLY A 210 -23.47 20.87 18.92
C GLY A 210 -24.79 20.73 19.72
N ALA A 211 -24.93 19.68 20.54
CA ALA A 211 -26.11 19.47 21.38
C ALA A 211 -26.01 20.11 22.77
N CYS A 212 -24.83 20.14 23.41
CA CYS A 212 -24.68 20.65 24.78
C CYS A 212 -23.64 21.78 24.95
N GLY A 213 -22.93 22.16 23.89
CA GLY A 213 -21.99 23.28 23.86
C GLY A 213 -20.73 23.10 24.70
N ARG A 214 -20.49 21.92 25.29
CA ARG A 214 -19.28 21.64 26.09
C ARG A 214 -18.18 21.03 25.22
N ARG A 215 -16.94 21.45 25.49
CA ARG A 215 -15.73 20.80 24.95
C ARG A 215 -15.54 19.44 25.64
N PRO A 216 -15.28 18.35 24.90
CA PRO A 216 -14.93 17.07 25.50
C PRO A 216 -13.72 17.28 26.42
N GLN A 217 -13.86 17.06 27.72
CA GLN A 217 -12.77 17.27 28.70
C GLN A 217 -11.72 16.16 28.69
N ARG A 218 -11.71 15.27 27.69
CA ARG A 218 -10.71 14.20 27.55
C ARG A 218 -10.32 14.05 26.09
N PRO A 219 -9.01 14.03 25.75
CA PRO A 219 -8.56 13.75 24.40
C PRO A 219 -9.07 12.37 23.98
N CYS A 220 -9.38 12.23 22.69
CA CYS A 220 -9.92 11.05 22.05
C CYS A 220 -9.38 9.75 22.67
N GLU A 221 -10.29 8.89 23.12
CA GLU A 221 -10.01 7.67 23.86
C GLU A 221 -9.04 6.77 23.07
N VAL A 222 -7.81 6.65 23.59
CA VAL A 222 -6.79 5.73 23.09
C VAL A 222 -7.39 4.33 23.16
N LYS A 223 -7.65 3.70 22.00
CA LYS A 223 -8.10 2.31 21.96
C LYS A 223 -6.98 1.40 22.49
N MET A 224 -7.05 1.10 23.78
CA MET A 224 -6.24 0.09 24.45
C MET A 224 -6.70 -1.30 23.99
N GLY A 225 -5.97 -1.93 23.06
CA GLY A 225 -6.34 -3.23 22.51
C GLY A 225 -5.39 -3.77 21.45
N THR A 226 -5.82 -4.84 20.80
CA THR A 226 -5.10 -5.46 19.67
C THR A 226 -5.65 -4.92 18.36
N ARG A 227 -4.77 -4.43 17.47
CA ARG A 227 -5.10 -4.13 16.08
C ARG A 227 -5.33 -5.45 15.34
N GLU A 228 -6.51 -5.60 14.75
CA GLU A 228 -6.88 -6.80 13.99
C GLU A 228 -6.02 -6.97 12.73
N ALA A 229 -5.85 -8.22 12.32
CA ALA A 229 -5.24 -8.64 11.06
C ALA A 229 -6.28 -8.60 9.93
N SER A 230 -6.81 -7.41 9.61
CA SER A 230 -7.98 -7.28 8.73
C SER A 230 -7.73 -7.65 7.26
N HIS A 231 -6.46 -7.84 6.87
CA HIS A 231 -6.07 -8.25 5.52
C HIS A 231 -5.75 -9.75 5.42
N ALA A 232 -5.77 -10.48 6.54
CA ALA A 232 -5.74 -11.94 6.53
C ALA A 232 -6.96 -12.49 5.77
N GLY A 233 -6.75 -13.53 4.97
CA GLY A 233 -7.77 -14.14 4.10
C GLY A 233 -8.02 -13.39 2.79
N SER A 234 -7.35 -12.25 2.56
CA SER A 234 -7.52 -11.47 1.31
C SER A 234 -6.19 -11.03 0.68
N TRP A 235 -5.22 -10.58 1.47
CA TRP A 235 -3.88 -10.20 1.01
C TRP A 235 -2.82 -11.27 1.32
N TYR A 236 -3.10 -12.12 2.30
CA TYR A 236 -2.30 -13.27 2.72
C TYR A 236 -3.21 -14.31 3.40
N GLU A 237 -2.72 -15.53 3.61
CA GLU A 237 -3.51 -16.61 4.22
C GLU A 237 -3.90 -16.28 5.68
N ASP A 238 -5.14 -16.57 6.07
CA ASP A 238 -5.62 -16.43 7.46
C ASP A 238 -5.43 -17.69 8.31
N ASP A 239 -5.19 -18.85 7.70
CA ASP A 239 -4.78 -20.06 8.40
C ASP A 239 -3.28 -20.00 8.76
N ALA A 240 -2.96 -20.20 10.04
CA ALA A 240 -1.59 -20.14 10.54
C ALA A 240 -0.66 -21.20 9.92
N GLY A 241 -1.16 -22.41 9.64
CA GLY A 241 -0.35 -23.49 9.06
C GLY A 241 -0.02 -23.23 7.60
N GLU A 242 -1.01 -22.79 6.83
CA GLU A 242 -0.85 -22.41 5.42
C GLU A 242 0.05 -21.19 5.28
N LEU A 243 -0.16 -20.16 6.11
CA LEU A 243 0.67 -18.95 6.11
C LEU A 243 2.12 -19.26 6.48
N SER A 244 2.36 -20.08 7.50
CA SER A 244 3.73 -20.48 7.87
C SER A 244 4.41 -21.18 6.71
N SER A 245 3.73 -22.18 6.11
CA SER A 245 4.30 -22.96 5.01
C SER A 245 4.61 -22.08 3.79
N GLN A 246 3.76 -21.10 3.50
CA GLN A 246 3.95 -20.14 2.40
C GLN A 246 5.15 -19.23 2.66
N LEU A 247 5.24 -18.63 3.85
CA LEU A 247 6.35 -17.75 4.22
C LEU A 247 7.68 -18.49 4.31
N ASP A 248 7.70 -19.69 4.90
CA ASP A 248 8.88 -20.55 4.97
C ASP A 248 9.39 -20.90 3.56
N LYS A 249 8.48 -21.26 2.64
CA LYS A 249 8.82 -21.50 1.23
C LYS A 249 9.47 -20.28 0.57
N PHE A 250 8.96 -19.08 0.81
CA PHE A 250 9.55 -17.86 0.25
C PHE A 250 10.94 -17.59 0.85
N LEU A 251 11.08 -17.70 2.17
CA LEU A 251 12.33 -17.52 2.91
C LEU A 251 13.41 -18.55 2.49
N ASP A 252 13.02 -19.79 2.25
CA ASP A 252 13.91 -20.88 1.83
C ASP A 252 14.30 -20.81 0.34
N SER A 253 13.53 -20.06 -0.46
CA SER A 253 13.86 -19.83 -1.88
C SER A 253 14.98 -18.80 -2.06
N VAL A 254 15.34 -18.04 -1.01
CA VAL A 254 16.47 -17.11 -1.05
C VAL A 254 17.77 -17.90 -0.88
N PRO A 255 18.80 -17.66 -1.72
CA PRO A 255 20.10 -18.30 -1.57
C PRO A 255 20.68 -18.15 -0.15
N ALA A 256 21.43 -19.15 0.32
CA ALA A 256 22.01 -19.13 1.66
C ALA A 256 23.08 -18.04 1.86
N THR A 257 23.60 -17.50 0.76
CA THR A 257 24.57 -16.41 0.73
C THR A 257 24.11 -15.30 -0.22
N LEU A 258 24.43 -14.05 0.10
CA LEU A 258 24.36 -12.91 -0.82
C LEU A 258 25.76 -12.30 -0.91
N ASP A 259 26.30 -12.19 -2.13
CA ASP A 259 27.66 -11.70 -2.40
C ASP A 259 28.71 -12.36 -1.49
N ASP A 260 28.71 -13.70 -1.50
CA ASP A 260 29.59 -14.57 -0.69
C ASP A 260 29.47 -14.42 0.84
N SER A 261 28.55 -13.57 1.33
CA SER A 261 28.26 -13.41 2.75
C SER A 261 27.08 -14.29 3.15
N GLY A 262 27.22 -15.05 4.25
CA GLY A 262 26.12 -15.85 4.81
C GLY A 262 24.96 -14.99 5.30
N LEU A 263 23.76 -15.57 5.33
CA LEU A 263 22.55 -14.91 5.82
C LEU A 263 22.21 -15.31 7.28
N PRO A 264 21.70 -14.37 8.10
CA PRO A 264 21.48 -12.95 7.80
C PRO A 264 22.80 -12.18 7.66
N ILE A 265 22.75 -11.03 6.96
CA ILE A 265 23.94 -10.18 6.77
C ILE A 265 24.29 -9.53 8.11
N PRO A 266 25.48 -9.76 8.69
CA PRO A 266 25.82 -9.24 10.02
C PRO A 266 25.66 -7.72 10.11
N GLY A 267 24.86 -7.25 11.07
CA GLY A 267 24.60 -5.83 11.29
C GLY A 267 23.63 -5.17 10.29
N ALA A 268 23.06 -5.93 9.35
CA ALA A 268 21.98 -5.45 8.48
C ALA A 268 20.68 -5.33 9.28
N ARG A 269 20.52 -4.20 9.99
CA ARG A 269 19.39 -3.94 10.90
C ARG A 269 18.28 -3.11 10.28
N VAL A 270 18.49 -2.59 9.06
CA VAL A 270 17.49 -1.79 8.35
C VAL A 270 17.21 -2.47 7.02
N ILE A 271 15.94 -2.66 6.69
CA ILE A 271 15.53 -3.21 5.40
C ILE A 271 14.47 -2.35 4.72
N ILE A 272 14.47 -2.39 3.38
CA ILE A 272 13.32 -1.98 2.57
C ILE A 272 12.67 -3.25 2.03
N ALA A 273 11.36 -3.38 2.22
CA ALA A 273 10.59 -4.52 1.73
C ALA A 273 9.22 -4.07 1.17
N PRO A 274 8.70 -4.79 0.16
CA PRO A 274 7.40 -4.47 -0.45
C PRO A 274 6.23 -4.84 0.44
N HIS A 275 5.06 -4.24 0.17
CA HIS A 275 3.83 -4.40 0.95
C HIS A 275 2.58 -4.75 0.13
N ALA A 276 2.71 -5.16 -1.12
CA ALA A 276 1.57 -5.78 -1.81
C ALA A 276 1.18 -7.13 -1.18
N GLY A 277 0.06 -7.72 -1.63
CA GLY A 277 -0.35 -9.06 -1.21
C GLY A 277 0.72 -10.13 -1.48
N TYR A 278 0.81 -11.16 -0.63
CA TYR A 278 1.90 -12.14 -0.65
C TYR A 278 1.98 -12.97 -1.92
N SER A 279 0.88 -13.14 -2.65
CA SER A 279 0.87 -13.76 -3.98
C SER A 279 1.69 -12.98 -5.02
N TYR A 280 1.92 -11.69 -4.78
CA TYR A 280 2.69 -10.79 -5.66
C TYR A 280 4.08 -10.49 -5.10
N SER A 281 4.13 -9.91 -3.90
CA SER A 281 5.36 -9.33 -3.33
C SER A 281 6.07 -10.26 -2.34
N GLY A 282 5.39 -11.29 -1.84
CA GLY A 282 5.90 -12.19 -0.80
C GLY A 282 7.26 -12.82 -1.12
N PRO A 283 7.47 -13.36 -2.35
CA PRO A 283 8.77 -13.86 -2.79
C PRO A 283 9.86 -12.77 -2.86
N CYS A 284 9.51 -11.53 -3.21
CA CYS A 284 10.46 -10.42 -3.23
C CYS A 284 10.87 -10.05 -1.80
N ALA A 285 9.90 -9.81 -0.91
CA ALA A 285 10.11 -9.45 0.49
C ALA A 285 11.04 -10.42 1.23
N ALA A 286 11.02 -11.71 0.87
CA ALA A 286 11.90 -12.73 1.43
C ALA A 286 13.37 -12.34 1.45
N TRP A 287 13.83 -11.67 0.39
CA TRP A 287 15.22 -11.27 0.25
C TRP A 287 15.64 -10.25 1.31
N ALA A 288 14.79 -9.25 1.57
CA ALA A 288 15.00 -8.29 2.64
C ALA A 288 14.98 -8.97 4.02
N TYR A 289 13.96 -9.78 4.30
CA TYR A 289 13.85 -10.45 5.61
C TYR A 289 14.95 -11.47 5.88
N LYS A 290 15.47 -12.16 4.85
CA LYS A 290 16.62 -13.06 5.00
C LYS A 290 17.91 -12.31 5.24
N ALA A 291 18.07 -11.10 4.68
CA ALA A 291 19.20 -10.24 4.99
C ALA A 291 19.13 -9.66 6.41
N LEU A 292 17.92 -9.43 6.95
CA LEU A 292 17.69 -8.81 8.25
C LEU A 292 18.30 -9.60 9.42
N ASP A 293 19.25 -8.96 10.10
CA ASP A 293 19.89 -9.44 11.33
C ASP A 293 19.16 -8.87 12.56
N LEU A 294 18.45 -9.75 13.26
CA LEU A 294 17.72 -9.44 14.50
C LEU A 294 18.43 -9.96 15.75
N SER A 295 19.65 -10.49 15.64
CA SER A 295 20.32 -11.20 16.74
C SER A 295 20.50 -10.36 18.02
N ALA A 296 20.67 -9.04 17.87
CA ALA A 296 20.76 -8.08 18.98
C ALA A 296 19.48 -7.25 19.21
N ALA A 297 18.42 -7.47 18.42
CA ALA A 297 17.25 -6.59 18.41
C ALA A 297 16.44 -6.72 19.71
N LYS A 298 16.23 -5.58 20.37
CA LYS A 298 15.28 -5.38 21.49
C LYS A 298 14.08 -4.54 21.10
N ARG A 299 14.07 -3.97 19.89
CA ARG A 299 12.95 -3.19 19.34
C ARG A 299 13.00 -3.22 17.81
N VAL A 300 11.83 -3.24 17.15
CA VAL A 300 11.74 -3.15 15.69
C VAL A 300 10.81 -2.01 15.28
N PHE A 301 11.34 -0.98 14.63
CA PHE A 301 10.51 0.03 13.98
C PHE A 301 9.94 -0.51 12.68
N VAL A 302 8.66 -0.23 12.41
CA VAL A 302 8.00 -0.58 11.15
C VAL A 302 7.39 0.71 10.60
N LEU A 303 7.98 1.24 9.53
CA LEU A 303 7.56 2.48 8.90
C LEU A 303 6.83 2.16 7.60
N GLY A 304 5.67 2.77 7.37
CA GLY A 304 4.93 2.64 6.12
C GLY A 304 4.21 3.90 5.70
N PRO A 305 3.82 4.01 4.41
CA PRO A 305 3.02 5.12 3.91
C PRO A 305 1.59 5.06 4.44
N SER A 306 0.87 6.17 4.33
CA SER A 306 -0.54 6.29 4.72
C SER A 306 -1.46 6.22 3.49
N HIS A 307 -2.14 5.09 3.30
CA HIS A 307 -3.12 4.88 2.21
C HIS A 307 -4.55 5.18 2.63
N THR A 308 -4.88 5.01 3.92
CA THR A 308 -6.27 5.05 4.38
C THR A 308 -6.80 6.45 4.66
N TYR A 309 -5.92 7.44 4.76
CA TYR A 309 -6.25 8.85 4.96
C TYR A 309 -5.07 9.74 4.58
N TYR A 310 -5.35 11.00 4.22
CA TYR A 310 -4.31 12.00 4.07
C TYR A 310 -3.67 12.28 5.42
N LEU A 311 -2.38 11.99 5.52
CA LEU A 311 -1.54 12.27 6.67
C LEU A 311 -0.45 13.25 6.22
N ARG A 312 -0.25 14.32 6.98
CA ARG A 312 0.93 15.18 6.85
C ARG A 312 1.87 14.94 8.03
N GLY A 313 3.13 14.62 7.76
CA GLY A 313 4.10 14.21 8.78
C GLY A 313 3.92 12.75 9.23
N CYS A 314 4.19 12.46 10.51
CA CYS A 314 4.20 11.10 11.03
C CYS A 314 3.11 10.86 12.08
N ALA A 315 2.54 9.65 12.09
CA ALA A 315 1.55 9.21 13.07
C ALA A 315 1.98 7.92 13.78
N LEU A 316 1.55 7.76 15.03
CA LEU A 316 1.83 6.59 15.89
C LEU A 316 0.56 5.77 16.13
N THR A 317 0.71 4.45 16.20
CA THR A 317 -0.41 3.56 16.53
C THR A 317 -0.92 3.81 17.94
N THR A 318 -2.23 3.78 18.13
CA THR A 318 -2.86 3.82 19.47
C THR A 318 -3.05 2.44 20.08
N PHE A 319 -2.78 1.36 19.34
CA PHE A 319 -2.95 -0.01 19.80
C PHE A 319 -1.78 -0.51 20.65
N ASP A 320 -2.06 -1.54 21.44
CA ASP A 320 -1.09 -2.19 22.32
C ASP A 320 -0.36 -3.34 21.63
N LYS A 321 -1.00 -3.90 20.60
CA LYS A 321 -0.55 -5.10 19.90
C LYS A 321 -1.05 -5.11 18.45
N TYR A 322 -0.36 -5.83 17.58
CA TYR A 322 -0.80 -6.12 16.21
C TYR A 322 -1.02 -7.63 16.11
N ALA A 323 -2.24 -8.04 15.77
CA ALA A 323 -2.57 -9.44 15.55
C ALA A 323 -1.92 -9.96 14.25
N THR A 324 -1.61 -11.25 14.25
CA THR A 324 -1.34 -12.06 13.06
C THR A 324 -2.06 -13.40 13.23
N PRO A 325 -2.24 -14.20 12.17
CA PRO A 325 -2.71 -15.58 12.30
C PRO A 325 -1.89 -16.45 13.27
N PHE A 326 -0.63 -16.10 13.53
CA PHE A 326 0.24 -16.83 14.48
C PHE A 326 0.06 -16.39 15.94
N GLY A 327 -0.42 -15.16 16.16
CA GLY A 327 -0.49 -14.50 17.46
C GLY A 327 -0.18 -13.00 17.38
N ASP A 328 -0.06 -12.36 18.54
CA ASP A 328 0.09 -10.90 18.62
C ASP A 328 1.56 -10.46 18.77
N LEU A 329 2.01 -9.48 17.97
CA LEU A 329 3.22 -8.70 18.25
C LEU A 329 2.90 -7.52 19.17
N ILE A 330 3.71 -7.31 20.21
CA ILE A 330 3.50 -6.24 21.20
C ILE A 330 4.05 -4.91 20.70
N VAL A 331 3.32 -3.82 20.91
CA VAL A 331 3.80 -2.46 20.64
C VAL A 331 4.66 -1.95 21.80
N ASP A 332 5.80 -1.33 21.49
CA ASP A 332 6.65 -0.65 22.47
C ASP A 332 6.00 0.66 22.92
N LYS A 333 5.19 0.55 23.98
CA LYS A 333 4.49 1.70 24.59
C LYS A 333 5.44 2.77 25.13
N ALA A 334 6.62 2.37 25.61
CA ALA A 334 7.57 3.32 26.17
C ALA A 334 8.12 4.23 25.06
N THR A 335 8.58 3.62 23.97
CA THR A 335 9.09 4.36 22.80
C THR A 335 8.00 5.19 22.13
N THR A 336 6.80 4.62 21.90
CA THR A 336 5.69 5.40 21.31
C THR A 336 5.25 6.56 22.21
N SER A 337 5.26 6.39 23.54
CA SER A 337 4.97 7.50 24.47
C SER A 337 6.04 8.58 24.44
N GLU A 338 7.31 8.20 24.35
CA GLU A 338 8.42 9.14 24.21
C GLU A 338 8.31 9.95 22.90
N LEU A 339 8.01 9.28 21.79
CA LEU A 339 7.79 9.93 20.49
C LEU A 339 6.59 10.89 20.54
N ARG A 340 5.47 10.51 21.16
CA ARG A 340 4.32 11.40 21.38
C ARG A 340 4.70 12.67 22.16
N GLN A 341 5.52 12.53 23.20
CA GLN A 341 5.93 13.65 24.05
C GLN A 341 6.77 14.70 23.31
N THR A 342 7.35 14.37 22.14
CA THR A 342 8.01 15.37 21.29
C THR A 342 7.03 16.38 20.69
N GLY A 343 5.73 16.08 20.68
CA GLY A 343 4.69 16.90 20.05
C GLY A 343 4.73 16.88 18.51
N ARG A 344 5.54 16.00 17.91
CA ARG A 344 5.76 15.94 16.47
C ARG A 344 5.01 14.81 15.77
N PHE A 345 4.42 13.89 16.52
CA PHE A 345 3.65 12.77 16.00
C PHE A 345 2.18 12.93 16.35
N SER A 346 1.31 12.75 15.37
CA SER A 346 -0.12 12.57 15.61
C SER A 346 -0.42 11.12 16.02
N ASP A 347 -1.64 10.87 16.47
CA ASP A 347 -2.15 9.51 16.65
C ASP A 347 -2.88 9.05 15.39
N MET A 348 -2.62 7.80 14.98
CA MET A 348 -3.39 7.17 13.92
C MET A 348 -4.85 7.01 14.37
N PRO A 349 -5.85 7.42 13.56
CA PRO A 349 -7.23 7.06 13.84
C PRO A 349 -7.37 5.53 13.82
N ALA A 350 -7.88 4.94 14.90
CA ALA A 350 -7.83 3.48 15.07
C ALA A 350 -8.46 2.68 13.92
N SER A 351 -9.55 3.17 13.30
CA SER A 351 -10.13 2.51 12.12
C SER A 351 -9.24 2.61 10.88
N ARG A 352 -8.51 3.72 10.73
CA ARG A 352 -7.58 3.95 9.62
C ARG A 352 -6.30 3.15 9.80
N ASP A 353 -5.82 2.95 11.03
CA ASP A 353 -4.73 2.04 11.35
C ASP A 353 -5.10 0.58 10.98
N VAL A 354 -6.28 0.10 11.40
CA VAL A 354 -6.77 -1.24 11.03
C VAL A 354 -6.85 -1.39 9.50
N GLY A 355 -7.41 -0.41 8.79
CA GLY A 355 -7.50 -0.47 7.34
C GLY A 355 -6.17 -0.33 6.58
N GLU A 356 -5.06 0.02 7.25
CA GLU A 356 -3.79 0.30 6.60
C GLU A 356 -2.97 -0.97 6.38
N HIS A 357 -2.82 -1.39 5.12
CA HIS A 357 -2.12 -2.62 4.79
C HIS A 357 -0.59 -2.51 4.86
N SER A 358 -0.01 -1.33 4.63
CA SER A 358 1.44 -1.18 4.47
C SER A 358 2.23 -1.66 5.69
N LEU A 359 1.73 -1.37 6.89
CA LEU A 359 2.28 -1.89 8.15
C LEU A 359 1.94 -3.38 8.33
N GLU A 360 0.69 -3.76 8.09
CA GLU A 360 0.19 -5.11 8.34
C GLU A 360 0.95 -6.18 7.55
N MET A 361 1.23 -5.93 6.27
CA MET A 361 1.91 -6.90 5.40
C MET A 361 3.32 -7.26 5.91
N HIS A 362 3.92 -6.44 6.77
CA HIS A 362 5.20 -6.73 7.40
C HIS A 362 5.08 -7.55 8.70
N ILE A 363 3.92 -7.59 9.35
CA ILE A 363 3.77 -8.18 10.69
C ILE A 363 3.87 -9.72 10.66
N PRO A 364 3.18 -10.46 9.77
CA PRO A 364 3.36 -11.92 9.70
C PRO A 364 4.77 -12.33 9.24
N TYR A 365 5.36 -11.56 8.31
CA TYR A 365 6.71 -11.80 7.84
C TYR A 365 7.75 -11.56 8.95
N LEU A 366 7.59 -10.48 9.72
CA LEU A 366 8.41 -10.20 10.90
C LEU A 366 8.25 -11.28 11.96
N TRP A 367 7.03 -11.75 12.24
CA TRP A 367 6.80 -12.88 13.15
C TRP A 367 7.66 -14.09 12.77
N LYS A 368 7.62 -14.52 11.51
CA LYS A 368 8.45 -15.65 11.03
C LYS A 368 9.94 -15.39 11.17
N ARG A 369 10.38 -14.15 10.91
CA ARG A 369 11.80 -13.81 11.08
C ARG A 369 12.24 -13.79 12.55
N LEU A 370 11.36 -13.34 13.44
CA LEU A 370 11.56 -13.38 14.89
C LEU A 370 11.61 -14.81 15.40
N GLU A 371 10.70 -15.68 14.94
CA GLU A 371 10.73 -17.11 15.27
C GLU A 371 12.07 -17.76 14.88
N HIS A 372 12.58 -17.47 13.69
CA HIS A 372 13.89 -17.96 13.24
C HIS A 372 15.08 -17.47 14.08
N THR A 373 14.93 -16.35 14.80
CA THR A 373 16.01 -15.73 15.57
C THR A 373 15.91 -16.06 17.06
N PHE A 374 14.70 -16.05 17.63
CA PHE A 374 14.43 -16.15 19.05
C PHE A 374 13.75 -17.48 19.46
N GLY A 375 13.37 -18.32 18.49
CA GLY A 375 12.60 -19.55 18.68
C GLY A 375 11.09 -19.28 18.73
N SER A 376 10.28 -20.32 18.95
CA SER A 376 8.81 -20.23 18.90
C SER A 376 8.14 -19.59 20.13
N ASP A 377 8.90 -19.27 21.18
CA ASP A 377 8.37 -18.56 22.36
C ASP A 377 8.29 -17.05 22.07
N SER A 378 7.09 -16.59 21.69
CA SER A 378 6.84 -15.19 21.33
C SER A 378 7.04 -14.20 22.49
N SER A 379 7.10 -14.66 23.74
CA SER A 379 7.43 -13.78 24.89
C SER A 379 8.87 -13.24 24.82
N ARG A 380 9.72 -13.86 24.00
CA ARG A 380 11.10 -13.44 23.73
C ARG A 380 11.24 -12.46 22.58
N PHE A 381 10.16 -12.19 21.84
CA PHE A 381 10.20 -11.31 20.69
C PHE A 381 10.35 -9.84 21.13
N PRO A 382 11.26 -9.06 20.51
CA PRO A 382 11.27 -7.61 20.68
C PRO A 382 9.94 -6.97 20.30
N PRO A 383 9.46 -5.96 21.05
CA PRO A 383 8.29 -5.20 20.67
C PRO A 383 8.53 -4.35 19.41
N ILE A 384 7.43 -3.98 18.75
CA ILE A 384 7.43 -3.18 17.52
C ILE A 384 7.06 -1.72 17.78
N VAL A 385 7.51 -0.81 16.91
CA VAL A 385 7.10 0.60 16.87
C VAL A 385 6.54 0.91 15.48
N PRO A 386 5.21 0.79 15.28
CA PRO A 386 4.56 1.11 14.02
C PRO A 386 4.42 2.62 13.84
N ILE A 387 4.87 3.13 12.69
CA ILE A 387 4.81 4.54 12.32
C ILE A 387 4.28 4.66 10.89
N LEU A 388 3.24 5.48 10.71
CA LEU A 388 2.84 5.93 9.38
C LEU A 388 3.58 7.22 9.08
N VAL A 389 4.15 7.30 7.88
CA VAL A 389 4.79 8.49 7.34
C VAL A 389 3.98 8.94 6.14
N GLY A 390 3.30 10.06 6.29
CA GLY A 390 2.51 10.67 5.24
C GLY A 390 3.32 11.68 4.43
N ASP A 391 2.60 12.60 3.81
CA ASP A 391 3.13 13.69 2.99
C ASP A 391 4.01 14.65 3.81
N GLY A 392 5.06 15.18 3.18
CA GLY A 392 6.01 16.10 3.78
C GLY A 392 7.07 16.60 2.81
N SER A 393 7.66 17.77 3.11
CA SER A 393 8.79 18.31 2.34
C SER A 393 10.12 17.61 2.65
N GLU A 394 11.14 17.87 1.84
CA GLU A 394 12.52 17.38 2.07
C GLU A 394 13.01 17.75 3.49
N GLU A 395 12.72 18.97 3.95
CA GLU A 395 13.09 19.47 5.27
C GLU A 395 12.31 18.77 6.38
N GLU A 396 11.03 18.44 6.16
CA GLU A 396 10.23 17.70 7.12
C GLU A 396 10.73 16.26 7.28
N GLU A 397 11.07 15.59 6.17
CA GLU A 397 11.71 14.27 6.18
C GLU A 397 13.04 14.31 6.94
N LYS A 398 13.89 15.31 6.66
CA LYS A 398 15.16 15.52 7.40
C LYS A 398 14.93 15.73 8.88
N SER A 399 13.92 16.52 9.23
CA SER A 399 13.60 16.83 10.60
C SER A 399 13.08 15.61 11.37
N PHE A 400 12.30 14.72 10.75
CA PHE A 400 11.92 13.45 11.36
C PHE A 400 13.09 12.47 11.41
N GLY A 401 13.92 12.42 10.36
CA GLY A 401 15.13 11.60 10.32
C GLY A 401 16.09 11.96 11.45
N GLU A 402 16.32 13.25 11.71
CA GLU A 402 17.14 13.72 12.82
C GLU A 402 16.57 13.30 14.18
N LEU A 403 15.25 13.44 14.38
CA LEU A 403 14.58 13.02 15.61
C LEU A 403 14.71 11.50 15.85
N LEU A 404 14.55 10.71 14.80
CA LEU A 404 14.58 9.25 14.86
C LEU A 404 16.01 8.67 14.88
N SER A 405 17.02 9.44 14.46
CA SER A 405 18.42 9.01 14.35
C SER A 405 18.98 8.41 15.64
N ARG A 406 18.56 8.91 16.82
CA ARG A 406 18.99 8.38 18.12
C ARG A 406 18.61 6.91 18.33
N TYR A 407 17.46 6.48 17.80
CA TYR A 407 17.02 5.08 17.86
C TYR A 407 17.71 4.24 16.79
N LEU A 408 18.04 4.83 15.64
CA LEU A 408 18.80 4.15 14.59
C LEU A 408 20.26 3.87 15.02
N LYS A 409 20.84 4.78 15.82
CA LYS A 409 22.19 4.68 16.39
C LYS A 409 22.31 3.56 17.43
N ASP A 410 21.21 3.23 18.11
CA ASP A 410 21.15 2.12 19.06
C ASP A 410 21.30 0.78 18.32
N PRO A 411 22.36 -0.02 18.59
CA PRO A 411 22.59 -1.30 17.92
C PRO A 411 21.52 -2.34 18.24
N GLU A 412 20.71 -2.12 19.28
CA GLU A 412 19.62 -3.01 19.69
C GLU A 412 18.29 -2.68 19.00
N THR A 413 18.30 -1.81 18.00
CA THR A 413 17.11 -1.41 17.24
C THR A 413 17.19 -1.86 15.78
N ALA A 414 16.16 -2.53 15.29
CA ALA A 414 15.99 -2.86 13.87
C ALA A 414 14.87 -2.03 13.23
N TRP A 415 14.86 -1.96 11.90
CA TRP A 415 13.97 -1.11 11.11
C TRP A 415 13.48 -1.83 9.86
N ILE A 416 12.17 -1.76 9.62
CA ILE A 416 11.51 -2.22 8.41
C ILE A 416 10.88 -1.00 7.75
N VAL A 417 11.29 -0.74 6.52
CA VAL A 417 10.77 0.36 5.70
C VAL A 417 9.91 -0.24 4.60
N SER A 418 8.62 0.04 4.70
CA SER A 418 7.61 -0.49 3.80
C SER A 418 7.54 0.33 2.52
N SER A 419 7.81 -0.30 1.38
CA SER A 419 7.69 0.36 0.08
C SER A 419 7.50 -0.61 -1.08
N ASP A 420 6.39 -0.44 -1.78
CA ASP A 420 6.31 -0.75 -3.20
C ASP A 420 6.94 0.40 -4.02
N PHE A 421 7.44 0.10 -5.22
CA PHE A 421 8.10 1.06 -6.12
C PHE A 421 7.08 1.57 -7.15
N CYS A 422 7.47 1.80 -8.41
CA CYS A 422 6.61 2.34 -9.45
C CYS A 422 5.26 1.61 -9.55
N HIS A 423 4.20 2.39 -9.45
CA HIS A 423 2.84 2.03 -9.82
C HIS A 423 2.56 2.61 -11.21
N TRP A 424 2.74 1.80 -12.24
CA TRP A 424 2.56 2.21 -13.64
C TRP A 424 1.16 1.85 -14.14
N GLY A 425 0.49 2.79 -14.79
CA GLY A 425 -0.80 2.58 -15.45
C GLY A 425 -1.78 3.72 -15.20
N SER A 426 -2.82 3.82 -16.03
CA SER A 426 -3.78 4.93 -15.97
C SER A 426 -4.50 5.05 -14.63
N ARG A 427 -4.71 3.94 -13.93
CA ARG A 427 -5.34 3.94 -12.60
C ARG A 427 -4.49 4.63 -11.52
N PHE A 428 -3.20 4.79 -11.78
CA PHE A 428 -2.24 5.47 -10.92
C PHE A 428 -1.87 6.86 -11.47
N SER A 429 -2.50 7.30 -12.57
CA SER A 429 -2.20 8.55 -13.27
C SER A 429 -0.70 8.72 -13.59
N TYR A 430 -0.03 7.61 -13.93
CA TYR A 430 1.40 7.61 -14.24
C TYR A 430 1.69 6.60 -15.33
N ARG A 431 2.01 7.08 -16.53
CA ARG A 431 2.32 6.26 -17.71
C ARG A 431 3.49 6.85 -18.51
N PRO A 432 4.70 6.91 -17.93
CA PRO A 432 5.89 7.19 -18.70
C PRO A 432 6.12 6.11 -19.76
N GLU A 433 6.29 6.52 -21.01
CA GLU A 433 6.72 5.69 -22.14
C GLU A 433 7.83 6.38 -22.92
N PHE A 434 8.65 5.61 -23.63
CA PHE A 434 9.66 6.17 -24.52
C PHE A 434 9.03 6.46 -25.87
N ARG A 435 9.14 7.72 -26.31
CA ARG A 435 8.58 8.18 -27.58
C ARG A 435 9.38 9.36 -28.13
N ASP A 436 9.78 9.23 -29.39
CA ASP A 436 10.53 10.26 -30.13
C ASP A 436 11.84 10.67 -29.42
N GLY A 437 12.58 9.69 -28.87
CA GLY A 437 13.87 9.93 -28.20
C GLY A 437 13.78 10.47 -26.77
N LEU A 438 12.58 10.55 -26.21
CA LEU A 438 12.29 11.14 -24.90
C LEU A 438 11.38 10.23 -24.08
N ILE A 439 11.42 10.34 -22.75
CA ILE A 439 10.42 9.72 -21.88
C ILE A 439 9.28 10.71 -21.67
N ARG A 440 8.06 10.27 -21.97
CA ARG A 440 6.84 11.07 -21.87
C ARG A 440 5.84 10.39 -20.95
N ASP A 441 5.37 11.10 -19.93
CA ASP A 441 4.25 10.64 -19.12
C ASP A 441 2.93 11.01 -19.79
N LEU A 442 2.20 9.99 -20.25
CA LEU A 442 0.93 10.16 -20.97
C LEU A 442 -0.20 10.71 -20.10
N ASP A 443 -0.07 10.61 -18.78
CA ASP A 443 -1.07 11.08 -17.82
C ASP A 443 -0.68 12.43 -17.17
N ALA A 444 0.48 12.99 -17.52
CA ALA A 444 0.89 14.31 -17.07
C ALA A 444 -0.18 15.36 -17.43
N PRO A 445 -0.51 16.31 -16.53
CA PRO A 445 -1.49 17.34 -16.81
C PRO A 445 -1.15 18.07 -18.09
N ARG A 446 -2.10 18.13 -19.04
CA ARG A 446 -1.98 18.92 -20.28
C ARG A 446 -1.95 20.41 -19.96
N SER A 447 -0.81 20.91 -19.49
CA SER A 447 -0.55 22.34 -19.42
C SER A 447 -0.38 22.87 -20.86
N LYS A 448 -0.68 24.15 -21.10
CA LYS A 448 -0.44 24.80 -22.41
C LYS A 448 1.03 24.72 -22.87
N SER A 449 1.96 24.39 -21.96
CA SER A 449 3.33 24.04 -22.30
C SER A 449 3.52 22.52 -22.22
N SER A 450 4.04 21.91 -23.29
CA SER A 450 4.46 20.49 -23.38
C SER A 450 5.59 20.11 -22.42
N LYS A 451 5.99 21.02 -21.54
CA LYS A 451 7.19 20.93 -20.69
C LYS A 451 7.04 19.95 -19.53
N HIS A 452 5.81 19.66 -19.11
CA HIS A 452 5.52 18.74 -17.99
C HIS A 452 5.34 17.28 -18.44
N GLU A 453 5.11 17.04 -19.73
CA GLU A 453 4.95 15.69 -20.26
C GLU A 453 6.30 14.98 -20.39
N VAL A 454 7.36 15.72 -20.73
CA VAL A 454 8.69 15.17 -20.97
C VAL A 454 9.48 15.11 -19.66
N LEU A 455 9.76 13.89 -19.19
CA LEU A 455 10.69 13.68 -18.08
C LEU A 455 12.10 14.04 -18.56
N LYS A 456 12.80 14.90 -17.82
CA LYS A 456 14.16 15.38 -18.18
C LYS A 456 15.25 14.42 -17.73
N VAL A 457 14.99 13.12 -17.88
CA VAL A 457 15.95 12.07 -17.55
C VAL A 457 16.45 11.41 -18.82
N ARG A 458 17.71 10.97 -18.78
CA ARG A 458 18.34 10.21 -19.87
C ARG A 458 18.95 8.95 -19.28
N PRO A 459 18.13 7.91 -19.02
CA PRO A 459 18.67 6.62 -18.63
C PRO A 459 19.66 6.12 -19.68
N ASP A 460 20.67 5.38 -19.22
CA ASP A 460 21.48 4.59 -20.11
C ASP A 460 20.66 3.37 -20.56
N TRP A 461 20.23 3.40 -21.81
CA TRP A 461 19.46 2.31 -22.40
C TRP A 461 20.35 1.12 -22.81
N GLY A 462 21.67 1.30 -22.85
CA GLY A 462 22.59 0.34 -23.47
C GLY A 462 22.13 -0.04 -24.87
N GLU A 463 22.08 -1.34 -25.17
CA GLU A 463 21.67 -1.90 -26.47
C GLU A 463 20.20 -1.61 -26.84
N LEU A 464 19.34 -1.21 -25.90
CA LEU A 464 17.95 -0.86 -26.19
C LEU A 464 17.83 0.43 -27.02
N ALA A 465 18.84 1.33 -26.95
CA ALA A 465 18.86 2.55 -27.75
C ALA A 465 18.91 2.29 -29.26
N ASP A 466 19.47 1.14 -29.67
CA ASP A 466 19.66 0.80 -31.08
C ASP A 466 18.44 0.09 -31.69
N LYS A 467 17.46 -0.30 -30.87
CA LYS A 467 16.22 -0.90 -31.39
C LYS A 467 15.42 0.15 -32.17
N PRO A 468 14.93 -0.16 -33.39
CA PRO A 468 14.17 0.80 -34.20
C PRO A 468 12.94 1.38 -33.51
N GLU A 469 12.34 0.59 -32.63
CA GLU A 469 11.12 0.92 -31.88
C GLU A 469 11.43 1.60 -30.54
N GLY A 470 12.69 1.59 -30.10
CA GLY A 470 13.12 2.01 -28.78
C GLY A 470 12.81 0.98 -27.67
N PRO A 471 13.07 1.34 -26.40
CA PRO A 471 12.72 0.52 -25.22
C PRO A 471 11.19 0.33 -25.09
N GLU A 472 10.77 -0.86 -24.64
CA GLU A 472 9.36 -1.13 -24.34
C GLU A 472 8.94 -0.42 -23.04
N ILE A 473 7.63 -0.32 -22.76
CA ILE A 473 7.09 0.33 -21.55
C ILE A 473 7.75 -0.23 -20.28
N HIS A 474 7.89 -1.54 -20.18
CA HIS A 474 8.52 -2.12 -19.01
C HIS A 474 10.01 -1.79 -18.89
N ASP A 475 10.72 -1.54 -19.98
CA ASP A 475 12.12 -1.12 -19.94
C ASP A 475 12.22 0.29 -19.35
N VAL A 476 11.26 1.16 -19.70
CA VAL A 476 11.11 2.51 -19.12
C VAL A 476 10.82 2.43 -17.61
N ILE A 477 9.89 1.58 -17.19
CA ILE A 477 9.58 1.36 -15.76
C ILE A 477 10.86 0.95 -15.01
N LYS A 478 11.58 -0.06 -15.52
CA LYS A 478 12.82 -0.55 -14.91
C LYS A 478 13.87 0.56 -14.81
N ALA A 479 14.02 1.36 -15.86
CA ALA A 479 15.00 2.45 -15.87
C ALA A 479 14.68 3.51 -14.80
N LEU A 480 13.41 3.89 -14.64
CA LEU A 480 12.98 4.87 -13.65
C LEU A 480 13.08 4.34 -12.21
N ASP A 481 12.76 3.06 -11.99
CA ASP A 481 12.98 2.41 -10.70
C ASP A 481 14.47 2.28 -10.38
N GLN A 482 15.30 1.93 -11.37
CA GLN A 482 16.75 1.85 -11.18
C GLN A 482 17.32 3.21 -10.76
N MET A 483 16.88 4.32 -11.36
CA MET A 483 17.32 5.65 -10.92
C MET A 483 16.93 5.95 -9.47
N ALA A 484 15.73 5.55 -9.05
CA ALA A 484 15.29 5.69 -7.66
C ALA A 484 16.14 4.81 -6.72
N MET A 485 16.38 3.56 -7.11
CA MET A 485 17.23 2.62 -6.37
C MET A 485 18.67 3.12 -6.26
N ASP A 486 19.29 3.58 -7.35
CA ASP A 486 20.64 4.15 -7.37
C ASP A 486 20.76 5.37 -6.45
N ALA A 487 19.73 6.23 -6.43
CA ALA A 487 19.68 7.37 -5.52
C ALA A 487 19.58 6.93 -4.05
N ILE A 488 18.84 5.86 -3.75
CA ILE A 488 18.77 5.27 -2.42
C ILE A 488 20.13 4.64 -2.02
N GLU A 489 20.79 3.90 -2.92
CA GLU A 489 22.11 3.29 -2.67
C GLU A 489 23.23 4.33 -2.55
N SER A 490 23.05 5.54 -3.09
CA SER A 490 24.00 6.64 -2.90
C SER A 490 24.21 6.99 -1.42
N GLY A 491 23.18 6.77 -0.59
CA GLY A 491 23.12 7.16 0.82
C GLY A 491 22.90 8.67 1.04
N ILE A 492 22.53 9.42 -0.01
CA ILE A 492 22.29 10.86 0.06
C ILE A 492 20.79 11.11 -0.08
N HIS A 493 20.17 11.59 1.01
CA HIS A 493 18.71 11.82 1.05
C HIS A 493 18.23 12.75 -0.07
N HIS A 494 18.97 13.83 -0.32
CA HIS A 494 18.65 14.81 -1.37
C HIS A 494 18.59 14.19 -2.77
N GLU A 495 19.46 13.23 -3.10
CA GLU A 495 19.47 12.60 -4.42
C GLU A 495 18.18 11.79 -4.65
N PHE A 496 17.68 11.11 -3.61
CA PHE A 496 16.41 10.39 -3.70
C PHE A 496 15.21 11.35 -3.82
N TYR A 497 15.18 12.42 -3.03
CA TYR A 497 14.15 13.45 -3.16
C TYR A 497 14.15 14.07 -4.57
N LYS A 498 15.33 14.42 -5.08
CA LYS A 498 15.53 15.03 -6.39
C LYS A 498 15.11 14.11 -7.53
N VAL A 499 15.50 12.83 -7.50
CA VAL A 499 15.17 11.90 -8.60
C VAL A 499 13.67 11.64 -8.68
N LEU A 500 12.97 11.58 -7.55
CA LEU A 500 11.51 11.48 -7.53
C LEU A 500 10.86 12.73 -8.13
N LYS A 501 11.36 13.92 -7.79
CA LYS A 501 10.90 15.18 -8.38
C LYS A 501 11.14 15.28 -9.89
N ASP A 502 12.26 14.76 -10.38
CA ASP A 502 12.62 14.80 -11.80
C ASP A 502 11.88 13.76 -12.65
N THR A 503 11.51 12.63 -12.05
CA THR A 503 10.87 11.48 -12.73
C THR A 503 9.36 11.42 -12.51
N ASN A 504 8.85 12.05 -11.45
CA ASN A 504 7.50 11.81 -10.92
C ASN A 504 7.23 10.33 -10.62
N ASN A 505 8.27 9.53 -10.31
CA ASN A 505 8.09 8.10 -10.05
C ASN A 505 7.17 7.87 -8.85
N THR A 506 6.23 6.95 -9.00
CA THR A 506 5.17 6.62 -8.03
C THR A 506 5.63 5.60 -6.99
N VAL A 507 6.82 5.84 -6.41
CA VAL A 507 7.35 5.04 -5.29
C VAL A 507 6.48 5.28 -4.07
N CYS A 508 5.70 4.26 -3.68
CA CYS A 508 4.68 4.37 -2.65
C CYS A 508 5.28 4.67 -1.26
N GLY A 509 6.35 3.98 -0.90
CA GLY A 509 7.06 4.22 0.37
C GLY A 509 8.08 5.35 0.33
N ARG A 510 7.95 6.34 -0.59
CA ARG A 510 8.95 7.42 -0.75
C ARG A 510 9.24 8.18 0.54
N HIS A 511 8.22 8.52 1.33
CA HIS A 511 8.40 9.27 2.57
C HIS A 511 9.00 8.42 3.71
N PRO A 512 8.53 7.17 3.97
CA PRO A 512 9.25 6.24 4.85
C PRO A 512 10.73 6.06 4.49
N ILE A 513 11.04 5.85 3.21
CA ILE A 513 12.42 5.74 2.73
C ILE A 513 13.18 7.04 2.98
N GLY A 514 12.61 8.19 2.61
CA GLY A 514 13.21 9.52 2.79
C GLY A 514 13.57 9.81 4.25
N VAL A 515 12.65 9.56 5.19
CA VAL A 515 12.88 9.73 6.63
C VAL A 515 14.03 8.85 7.13
N VAL A 516 14.08 7.58 6.70
CA VAL A 516 15.14 6.66 7.13
C VAL A 516 16.48 7.00 6.48
N MET A 517 16.50 7.39 5.21
CA MET A 517 17.70 7.89 4.54
C MET A 517 18.25 9.14 5.25
N ALA A 518 17.40 10.08 5.63
CA ALA A 518 17.82 11.25 6.38
C ALA A 518 18.40 10.87 7.76
N ALA A 519 17.79 9.91 8.46
CA ALA A 519 18.33 9.40 9.72
C ALA A 519 19.70 8.73 9.53
N LEU A 520 19.87 7.92 8.48
CA LEU A 520 21.14 7.28 8.13
C LEU A 520 22.23 8.32 7.80
N GLU A 521 21.87 9.40 7.10
CA GLU A 521 22.79 10.49 6.76
C GLU A 521 23.31 11.23 8.02
N VAL A 522 22.46 11.40 9.04
CA VAL A 522 22.89 11.94 10.35
C VAL A 522 23.93 11.03 10.98
N LEU A 523 23.72 9.71 10.96
CA LEU A 523 24.69 8.74 11.50
C LEU A 523 25.98 8.70 10.68
N ALA A 524 25.92 8.90 9.36
CA ALA A 524 27.08 8.92 8.49
C ALA A 524 28.00 10.11 8.79
N LYS A 525 27.44 11.28 9.13
CA LYS A 525 28.21 12.48 9.53
C LYS A 525 29.02 12.27 10.82
N ASP A 526 28.52 11.45 11.73
CA ASP A 526 29.18 11.09 12.99
C ASP A 526 30.33 10.07 12.79
N ARG A 527 30.41 9.39 11.64
CA ARG A 527 31.27 8.23 11.41
C ARG A 527 32.37 8.52 10.39
N GLN A 528 33.51 7.86 10.55
CA GLN A 528 34.64 7.91 9.60
C GLN A 528 34.71 6.67 8.69
N GLU A 529 33.75 5.74 8.79
CA GLU A 529 33.80 4.45 8.10
C GLU A 529 33.01 4.48 6.79
N ASP A 530 33.68 4.21 5.68
CA ASP A 530 33.07 4.10 4.36
C ASP A 530 32.14 2.87 4.25
N GLY A 531 31.01 3.05 3.56
CA GLY A 531 30.09 1.97 3.16
C GLY A 531 29.00 1.59 4.17
N LYS A 532 29.11 1.99 5.45
CA LYS A 532 28.00 1.83 6.42
C LYS A 532 26.91 2.90 6.22
N GLY A 533 25.68 2.54 6.54
CA GLY A 533 24.53 3.42 6.45
C GLY A 533 23.97 3.62 5.03
N LYS A 534 24.43 2.85 4.06
CA LYS A 534 23.89 2.84 2.70
C LYS A 534 23.06 1.58 2.48
N PHE A 535 21.96 1.74 1.74
CA PHE A 535 21.20 0.59 1.28
C PHE A 535 21.93 -0.13 0.17
N LYS A 536 21.66 -1.43 0.07
CA LYS A 536 22.03 -2.29 -1.05
C LYS A 536 20.82 -3.10 -1.46
N PHE A 537 20.37 -2.94 -2.70
CA PHE A 537 19.30 -3.75 -3.25
C PHE A 537 19.78 -5.15 -3.57
N VAL A 538 18.95 -6.13 -3.24
CA VAL A 538 19.22 -7.56 -3.40
C VAL A 538 18.21 -8.25 -4.29
N GLN A 539 17.06 -7.62 -4.53
CA GLN A 539 16.03 -8.15 -5.41
C GLN A 539 15.20 -7.02 -6.01
N TYR A 540 14.80 -7.20 -7.26
CA TYR A 540 13.86 -6.33 -7.98
C TYR A 540 12.93 -7.18 -8.86
N GLN A 541 11.64 -7.00 -8.69
CA GLN A 541 10.58 -7.72 -9.39
C GLN A 541 9.49 -6.76 -9.83
N ARG A 542 8.64 -7.21 -10.75
CA ARG A 542 7.45 -6.48 -11.21
C ARG A 542 6.30 -7.46 -11.31
N SER A 543 5.07 -6.99 -11.03
CA SER A 543 3.87 -7.81 -11.17
C SER A 543 3.71 -8.42 -12.57
N ASN A 544 4.14 -7.71 -13.60
CA ASN A 544 4.11 -8.13 -14.99
C ASN A 544 4.96 -7.19 -15.88
N LEU A 545 5.39 -7.70 -17.02
CA LEU A 545 6.12 -6.96 -18.05
C LEU A 545 5.13 -6.29 -19.02
N VAL A 546 4.68 -5.09 -18.67
CA VAL A 546 3.72 -4.30 -19.47
C VAL A 546 4.24 -4.04 -20.88
N LYS A 547 3.37 -4.26 -21.86
CA LYS A 547 3.62 -3.95 -23.28
C LYS A 547 2.52 -3.06 -23.89
N LYS A 548 1.35 -2.98 -23.28
CA LYS A 548 0.20 -2.21 -23.79
C LYS A 548 -0.18 -1.10 -22.82
N GLN A 549 -0.63 0.03 -23.37
CA GLN A 549 -1.01 1.21 -22.58
C GLN A 549 -2.21 1.01 -21.62
N GLN A 550 -2.98 -0.06 -21.83
CA GLN A 550 -4.13 -0.44 -21.01
C GLN A 550 -3.76 -1.36 -19.83
N ASP A 551 -2.55 -1.90 -19.82
CA ASP A 551 -2.09 -2.74 -18.72
C ASP A 551 -1.68 -1.87 -17.52
N PHE A 552 -1.33 -2.50 -16.41
CA PHE A 552 -0.72 -1.85 -15.25
C PHE A 552 0.43 -2.71 -14.73
N SER A 553 1.34 -2.12 -13.96
CA SER A 553 2.42 -2.84 -13.26
C SER A 553 2.67 -2.21 -11.89
N VAL A 554 3.09 -3.02 -10.93
CA VAL A 554 3.69 -2.55 -9.67
C VAL A 554 5.07 -3.18 -9.54
N SER A 555 6.06 -2.37 -9.20
CA SER A 555 7.44 -2.80 -8.94
C SER A 555 7.64 -3.10 -7.46
N TYR A 556 8.42 -4.15 -7.18
CA TYR A 556 8.77 -4.60 -5.84
C TYR A 556 10.29 -4.67 -5.74
N ALA A 557 10.86 -4.17 -4.65
CA ALA A 557 12.29 -4.23 -4.41
C ALA A 557 12.58 -4.61 -2.97
N SER A 558 13.72 -5.26 -2.75
CA SER A 558 14.23 -5.57 -1.41
C SER A 558 15.64 -5.04 -1.27
N ALA A 559 15.90 -4.36 -0.16
CA ALA A 559 17.21 -3.85 0.18
C ALA A 559 17.50 -4.03 1.67
N TYR A 560 18.77 -3.98 2.02
CA TYR A 560 19.22 -3.88 3.41
C TYR A 560 20.27 -2.78 3.56
N ALA A 561 20.43 -2.25 4.78
CA ALA A 561 21.55 -1.39 5.15
C ALA A 561 22.21 -1.89 6.43
N VAL A 562 23.54 -1.93 6.41
CA VAL A 562 24.36 -2.22 7.60
C VAL A 562 24.60 -0.93 8.36
N VAL A 563 24.17 -0.89 9.63
CA VAL A 563 24.22 0.31 10.48
C VAL A 563 25.05 0.07 11.71
#